data_AF-A0A534RZE7-F1
#
_entry.id   AF-A0A534RZE7-F1
#
_cell.length_a   1.000
_cell.length_b   1.000
_cell.length_c   1.000
_cell.angle_alpha   90.00
_cell.angle_beta   90.00
_cell.angle_gamma   90.00
#
_symmetry.space_group_name_H-M   'P 1'
#
loop_
_entity.id
_entity.type
_entity.pdbx_description
1 polymer ?
#
loop_
_entity_poly.entity_id
_entity_poly.type
_entity_poly.pdbx_seq_one_letter_code
_entity_poly.pdbx_strand_id
1 'polypeptide(L)'
;MEKGMCSTSFYKKWGDEIFKIYGGVWKRWGRKKVVAPKHGCWENLAKALKPYGVLKEDVPSPLNVFQTMVINAKTGSMRYSMTRPRPGGDMMDLRCEMDCLVGISACPEGGRGKDLRVVIYKN
;
A
#
# COMPACT_ATOMS: atom_id res chain seq x y z
N MET A 1 16.73 1.61 -4.03
CA MET A 1 16.03 0.37 -3.59
C MET A 1 14.64 0.78 -3.10
N GLU A 2 13.57 0.08 -3.49
CA GLU A 2 12.18 0.51 -3.25
C GLU A 2 11.61 0.02 -1.91
N LYS A 3 12.49 -0.44 -1.01
CA LYS A 3 12.23 -0.75 0.41
C LYS A 3 10.95 -1.58 0.67
N GLY A 4 10.65 -2.54 -0.21
CA GLY A 4 9.50 -3.44 -0.06
C GLY A 4 8.14 -2.82 -0.43
N MET A 5 8.11 -1.63 -1.02
CA MET A 5 6.89 -1.00 -1.52
C MET A 5 6.49 -1.53 -2.89
N CYS A 6 5.20 -1.45 -3.20
CA CYS A 6 4.76 -1.55 -4.57
C CYS A 6 5.28 -0.34 -5.38
N SER A 7 5.68 -0.61 -6.62
CA SER A 7 6.40 0.32 -7.48
C SER A 7 6.20 -0.02 -8.94
N THR A 8 6.60 0.88 -9.83
CA THR A 8 6.67 0.63 -11.27
C THR A 8 7.53 -0.58 -11.59
N SER A 9 8.69 -0.74 -10.94
CA SER A 9 9.58 -1.86 -11.21
C SER A 9 8.99 -3.19 -10.71
N PHE A 10 8.28 -3.16 -9.57
CA PHE A 10 7.52 -4.29 -9.06
C PHE A 10 6.44 -4.73 -10.07
N TYR A 11 5.63 -3.79 -10.56
CA TYR A 11 4.58 -4.13 -11.53
C TYR A 11 5.14 -4.59 -12.88
N LYS A 12 6.27 -4.03 -13.34
CA LYS A 12 6.97 -4.51 -14.55
C LYS A 12 7.52 -5.92 -14.37
N LYS A 13 8.13 -6.22 -13.21
CA LYS A 13 8.71 -7.53 -12.91
C LYS A 13 7.65 -8.62 -12.89
N TRP A 14 6.51 -8.36 -12.27
CA TRP A 14 5.47 -9.37 -12.05
C TRP A 14 4.41 -9.42 -13.15
N GLY A 15 4.17 -8.32 -13.87
CA GLY A 15 3.20 -8.27 -14.97
C GLY A 15 1.86 -8.90 -14.60
N ASP A 16 1.39 -9.84 -15.43
CA ASP A 16 0.16 -10.61 -15.19
C ASP A 16 0.29 -11.70 -14.11
N GLU A 17 1.51 -12.06 -13.71
CA GLU A 17 1.76 -13.05 -12.66
C GLU A 17 1.52 -12.48 -11.26
N ILE A 18 1.37 -11.16 -11.14
CA ILE A 18 1.11 -10.48 -9.86
C ILE A 18 -0.15 -11.02 -9.16
N PHE A 19 -1.13 -11.52 -9.92
CA PHE A 19 -2.33 -12.17 -9.39
C PHE A 19 -2.05 -13.47 -8.64
N LYS A 20 -0.90 -14.14 -8.90
CA LYS A 20 -0.47 -15.31 -8.12
C LYS A 20 -0.09 -14.90 -6.70
N ILE A 21 0.55 -13.74 -6.52
CA ILE A 21 0.92 -13.18 -5.20
C ILE A 21 -0.33 -12.77 -4.41
N TYR A 22 -1.32 -12.19 -5.09
CA TYR A 22 -2.62 -11.87 -4.49
C TYR A 22 -3.42 -13.11 -4.05
N GLY A 23 -2.99 -14.30 -4.49
CA GLY A 23 -3.54 -15.59 -4.10
C GLY A 23 -4.92 -15.88 -4.67
N GLY A 24 -5.43 -17.09 -4.41
CA GLY A 24 -6.74 -17.57 -4.89
C GLY A 24 -7.95 -16.83 -4.29
N VAL A 25 -7.76 -16.01 -3.25
CA VAL A 25 -8.83 -15.25 -2.60
C VAL A 25 -9.47 -14.23 -3.55
N TRP A 26 -8.73 -13.74 -4.55
CA TRP A 26 -9.28 -12.87 -5.58
C TRP A 26 -10.27 -13.57 -6.51
N LYS A 27 -9.99 -14.83 -6.91
CA LYS A 27 -10.90 -15.64 -7.75
C LYS A 27 -12.19 -16.00 -7.00
N ARG A 28 -12.09 -16.32 -5.70
CA ARG A 28 -13.25 -16.74 -4.88
C ARG A 28 -14.33 -15.67 -4.72
N TRP A 29 -14.00 -14.39 -4.88
CA TRP A 29 -14.93 -13.27 -4.73
C TRP A 29 -15.41 -12.68 -6.08
N GLY A 30 -15.28 -13.44 -7.19
CA GLY A 30 -15.81 -13.03 -8.50
C GLY A 30 -15.15 -11.78 -9.12
N ARG A 31 -13.95 -11.40 -8.65
CA ARG A 31 -13.31 -10.16 -9.08
C ARG A 31 -12.50 -10.36 -10.37
N LYS A 32 -12.76 -9.52 -11.38
CA LYS A 32 -12.06 -9.55 -12.68
C LYS A 32 -10.56 -9.23 -12.49
N LYS A 33 -9.69 -9.86 -13.27
CA LYS A 33 -8.29 -9.42 -13.41
C LYS A 33 -8.30 -7.97 -13.87
N VAL A 34 -7.85 -7.06 -13.01
CA VAL A 34 -7.63 -5.66 -13.39
C VAL A 34 -6.23 -5.56 -13.98
N VAL A 35 -5.97 -4.63 -14.90
CA VAL A 35 -4.60 -4.41 -15.39
C VAL A 35 -3.71 -4.00 -14.22
N ALA A 36 -2.47 -4.52 -14.16
CA ALA A 36 -1.52 -4.13 -13.13
C ALA A 36 -1.31 -2.59 -13.14
N PRO A 37 -1.25 -1.92 -11.98
CA PRO A 37 -1.02 -0.49 -11.93
C PRO A 37 0.29 -0.08 -12.63
N LYS A 38 0.31 1.14 -13.18
CA LYS A 38 1.50 1.70 -13.85
C LYS A 38 2.50 2.36 -12.90
N HIS A 39 2.12 2.55 -11.64
CA HIS A 39 2.90 3.18 -10.57
C HIS A 39 2.50 2.57 -9.22
N GLY A 40 3.33 2.70 -8.20
CA GLY A 40 3.05 2.23 -6.84
C GLY A 40 3.18 3.31 -5.77
N CYS A 41 3.09 2.88 -4.52
CA CYS A 41 3.24 3.76 -3.35
C CYS A 41 4.61 4.44 -3.32
N TRP A 42 5.67 3.78 -3.81
CA TRP A 42 7.00 4.37 -3.81
C TRP A 42 7.04 5.66 -4.64
N GLU A 43 6.49 5.65 -5.85
CA GLU A 43 6.41 6.84 -6.70
C GLU A 43 5.45 7.89 -6.14
N ASN A 44 4.33 7.47 -5.55
CA ASN A 44 3.37 8.39 -4.94
C ASN A 44 3.99 9.18 -3.78
N LEU A 45 4.66 8.47 -2.87
CA LEU A 45 5.33 9.10 -1.71
C LEU A 45 6.51 9.96 -2.15
N ALA A 46 7.34 9.47 -3.08
CA ALA A 46 8.44 10.26 -3.61
C ALA A 46 7.95 11.58 -4.24
N LYS A 47 6.86 11.54 -5.01
CA LYS A 47 6.26 12.75 -5.61
C LYS A 47 5.71 13.69 -4.54
N ALA A 48 5.00 13.16 -3.54
CA ALA A 48 4.36 13.95 -2.49
C ALA A 48 5.37 14.62 -1.55
N LEU A 49 6.49 13.96 -1.26
CA LEU A 49 7.50 14.43 -0.32
C LEU A 49 8.60 15.30 -0.97
N LYS A 50 8.75 15.25 -2.30
CA LYS A 50 9.73 16.05 -3.05
C LYS A 50 9.72 17.55 -2.71
N PRO A 51 8.57 18.24 -2.57
CA PRO A 51 8.55 19.67 -2.24
C PRO A 51 9.16 20.01 -0.87
N TYR A 52 9.29 19.02 0.00
CA TYR A 52 9.88 19.16 1.35
C TYR A 52 11.36 18.74 1.39
N GLY A 53 11.99 18.55 0.24
CA GLY A 53 13.41 18.20 0.14
C GLY A 53 13.74 16.73 0.41
N VAL A 54 12.74 15.86 0.55
CA VAL A 54 12.95 14.42 0.76
C VAL A 54 13.26 13.75 -0.58
N LEU A 55 14.42 13.11 -0.70
CA LEU A 55 14.78 12.34 -1.89
C LEU A 55 14.00 11.02 -1.91
N LYS A 56 13.78 10.46 -3.12
CA LYS A 56 13.05 9.19 -3.28
C LYS A 56 13.75 8.03 -2.57
N GLU A 57 15.07 8.10 -2.43
CA GLU A 57 15.93 7.16 -1.73
C GLU A 57 15.75 7.24 -0.21
N ASP A 58 15.33 8.40 0.30
CA ASP A 58 15.17 8.65 1.74
C ASP A 58 13.79 8.24 2.24
N VAL A 59 12.80 8.10 1.36
CA VAL A 59 11.46 7.58 1.70
C VAL A 59 11.61 6.20 2.37
N PRO A 60 11.23 6.01 3.65
CA PRO A 60 11.42 4.76 4.37
C PRO A 60 10.43 3.68 3.93
N SER A 61 10.60 2.46 4.44
CA SER A 61 9.54 1.43 4.37
C SER A 61 8.26 1.96 5.03
N PRO A 62 7.07 1.77 4.43
CA PRO A 62 5.86 2.38 4.93
C PRO A 62 5.25 1.58 6.09
N LEU A 63 4.45 2.28 6.90
CA LEU A 63 3.40 1.64 7.69
C LEU A 63 2.23 1.32 6.77
N ASN A 64 1.97 0.02 6.52
CA ASN A 64 0.88 -0.42 5.64
C ASN A 64 -0.46 -0.44 6.39
N VAL A 65 -1.08 0.74 6.53
CA VAL A 65 -2.38 0.92 7.19
C VAL A 65 -3.47 0.13 6.45
N PHE A 66 -4.30 -0.61 7.22
CA PHE A 66 -5.40 -1.45 6.70
C PHE A 66 -5.01 -2.60 5.76
N GLN A 67 -3.71 -2.86 5.59
CA GLN A 67 -3.23 -4.04 4.88
C GLN A 67 -3.18 -5.24 5.83
N THR A 68 -3.78 -6.34 5.41
CA THR A 68 -3.68 -7.60 6.15
C THR A 68 -2.92 -8.64 5.32
N MET A 69 -1.84 -9.15 5.90
CA MET A 69 -1.03 -10.25 5.36
C MET A 69 -1.22 -11.50 6.22
N VAL A 70 -1.20 -12.66 5.58
CA VAL A 70 -1.11 -13.96 6.25
C VAL A 70 0.29 -14.49 6.03
N ILE A 71 0.98 -14.81 7.13
CA ILE A 71 2.31 -15.39 7.13
C ILE A 71 2.19 -16.84 7.60
N ASN A 72 2.66 -17.77 6.80
CA ASN A 72 2.75 -19.16 7.19
C ASN A 72 4.07 -19.39 7.93
N ALA A 73 4.01 -19.57 9.26
CA ALA A 73 5.19 -19.72 10.10
C ALA A 73 6.06 -20.96 9.77
N LYS A 74 5.49 -22.00 9.16
CA LYS A 74 6.24 -23.23 8.81
C LYS A 74 7.01 -23.10 7.51
N THR A 75 6.47 -22.36 6.54
CA THR A 75 7.04 -22.25 5.19
C THR A 75 7.69 -20.90 4.91
N GLY A 76 7.44 -19.90 5.76
CA GLY A 76 7.82 -18.51 5.53
C GLY A 76 7.00 -17.82 4.42
N SER A 77 6.04 -18.51 3.80
CA SER A 77 5.26 -17.92 2.72
C SER A 77 4.33 -16.82 3.22
N MET A 78 4.28 -15.73 2.47
CA MET A 78 3.42 -14.59 2.74
C MET A 78 2.38 -14.46 1.63
N ARG A 79 1.14 -14.16 2.00
CA ARG A 79 0.07 -13.85 1.04
C ARG A 79 -0.82 -12.75 1.57
N TYR A 80 -1.49 -12.05 0.65
CA TYR A 80 -2.52 -11.11 1.04
C TYR A 80 -3.72 -11.83 1.67
N SER A 81 -4.26 -11.25 2.74
CA SER A 81 -5.62 -11.53 3.17
C SER A 81 -6.59 -10.57 2.49
N MET A 82 -7.80 -11.05 2.20
CA MET A 82 -8.91 -10.17 1.84
C MET A 82 -9.72 -9.71 3.05
N THR A 83 -9.31 -10.06 4.27
CA THR A 83 -9.75 -9.38 5.48
C THR A 83 -9.36 -7.91 5.33
N ARG A 84 -10.36 -7.05 5.25
CA ARG A 84 -10.21 -5.62 5.03
C ARG A 84 -11.21 -4.89 5.94
N PRO A 85 -10.88 -3.66 6.34
CA PRO A 85 -11.83 -2.85 7.08
C PRO A 85 -13.11 -2.64 6.28
N ARG A 86 -14.24 -2.47 6.98
CA ARG A 86 -15.52 -2.20 6.34
C ARG A 86 -15.51 -0.79 5.75
N PRO A 87 -16.10 -0.57 4.56
CA PRO A 87 -16.24 0.77 4.01
C PRO A 87 -16.89 1.71 5.02
N GLY A 88 -16.26 2.87 5.25
CA GLY A 88 -16.82 3.97 6.05
C GLY A 88 -16.78 3.81 7.57
N GLY A 89 -16.20 2.73 8.12
CA GLY A 89 -16.25 2.47 9.57
C GLY A 89 -14.92 2.51 10.30
N ASP A 90 -13.84 2.10 9.64
CA ASP A 90 -12.57 1.88 10.35
C ASP A 90 -11.61 3.06 10.13
N MET A 91 -11.09 3.60 11.23
CA MET A 91 -10.14 4.71 11.26
C MET A 91 -8.90 4.34 12.08
N MET A 92 -7.80 5.06 11.86
CA MET A 92 -6.59 4.97 12.67
C MET A 92 -6.18 6.39 13.05
N ASP A 93 -6.20 6.68 14.35
CA ASP A 93 -5.76 7.95 14.89
C ASP A 93 -4.34 7.82 15.43
N LEU A 94 -3.49 8.78 15.08
CA LEU A 94 -2.10 8.85 15.51
C LEU A 94 -1.84 10.21 16.14
N ARG A 95 -1.24 10.22 17.33
CA ARG A 95 -0.73 11.43 17.97
C ARG A 95 0.69 11.70 17.46
N CYS A 96 0.94 12.92 17.02
CA CYS A 96 2.31 13.36 16.74
C CYS A 96 3.01 13.69 18.06
N GLU A 97 4.04 12.92 18.44
CA GLU A 97 4.87 13.17 19.64
C GLU A 97 5.95 14.25 19.41
N MET A 98 6.11 14.69 18.16
CA MET A 98 7.04 15.72 17.70
C MET A 98 6.52 16.35 16.41
N ASP A 99 7.19 17.38 15.89
CA ASP A 99 6.90 17.92 14.57
C ASP A 99 7.13 16.87 13.48
N CYS A 100 6.09 16.58 12.70
CA CYS A 100 6.08 15.49 11.73
C CYS A 100 5.74 15.98 10.31
N LEU A 101 6.53 15.53 9.34
CA LEU A 101 6.12 15.50 7.93
C LEU A 101 5.51 14.12 7.62
N VAL A 102 4.23 14.08 7.27
CA VAL A 102 3.51 12.82 7.02
C VAL A 102 3.16 12.70 5.53
N GLY A 103 3.70 11.68 4.87
CA GLY A 103 3.33 11.29 3.50
C GLY A 103 2.34 10.13 3.51
N ILE A 104 1.20 10.28 2.82
CA ILE A 104 0.17 9.25 2.72
C ILE A 104 -0.04 8.90 1.24
N SER A 105 -0.06 7.61 0.93
CA SER A 105 -0.35 7.10 -0.41
C SER A 105 -1.55 6.16 -0.35
N ALA A 106 -2.60 6.48 -1.10
CA ALA A 106 -3.66 5.52 -1.42
C ALA A 106 -3.09 4.45 -2.35
N CYS A 107 -2.84 3.25 -1.81
CA CYS A 107 -2.16 2.19 -2.54
C CYS A 107 -2.93 1.82 -3.83
N PRO A 108 -2.31 1.91 -5.02
CA PRO A 108 -2.98 1.57 -6.27
C PRO A 108 -3.09 0.04 -6.46
N GLU A 109 -2.48 -0.73 -5.55
CA GLU A 109 -2.33 -2.16 -5.69
C GLU A 109 -3.66 -2.91 -5.86
N GLY A 110 -3.70 -3.77 -6.88
CA GLY A 110 -4.91 -4.49 -7.28
C GLY A 110 -5.97 -3.60 -7.94
N GLY A 111 -5.62 -2.40 -8.41
CA GLY A 111 -6.51 -1.52 -9.18
C GLY A 111 -7.67 -0.94 -8.35
N ARG A 112 -7.51 -0.87 -7.03
CA ARG A 112 -8.58 -0.54 -6.08
C ARG A 112 -8.22 0.62 -5.15
N GLY A 113 -7.25 1.46 -5.56
CA GLY A 113 -6.96 2.69 -4.83
C GLY A 113 -8.25 3.49 -4.66
N LYS A 114 -8.62 3.73 -3.41
CA LYS A 114 -9.74 4.60 -3.05
C LYS A 114 -9.19 5.81 -2.32
N ASP A 115 -9.93 6.90 -2.39
CA ASP A 115 -9.58 8.10 -1.66
C ASP A 115 -9.53 7.82 -0.16
N LEU A 116 -8.51 8.38 0.49
CA LEU A 116 -8.34 8.34 1.93
C LEU A 116 -8.77 9.69 2.49
N ARG A 117 -9.68 9.69 3.47
CA ARG A 117 -9.99 10.89 4.24
C ARG A 117 -8.94 11.05 5.33
N VAL A 118 -8.21 12.15 5.31
CA VAL A 118 -7.23 12.52 6.34
C VAL A 118 -7.76 13.76 7.05
N VAL A 119 -7.77 13.71 8.38
CA VAL A 119 -8.18 14.83 9.23
C VAL A 119 -7.03 15.12 10.19
N ILE A 120 -6.68 16.40 10.32
CA ILE A 120 -5.67 16.86 11.28
C ILE A 120 -6.42 17.61 12.37
N TYR A 121 -6.30 17.10 13.59
CA TYR A 121 -6.83 17.75 14.78
C TYR A 121 -5.74 18.58 15.44
N LYS A 122 -6.11 19.71 16.01
CA LYS A 122 -5.29 20.43 16.99
C LYS A 122 -5.96 20.23 18.34
N ASN A 123 -5.19 19.78 19.32
CA ASN A 123 -5.63 19.77 20.71
C ASN A 123 -5.64 21.20 21.26
#